data_AF-A0A0F9MBZ8-F1
#
_entry.id   AF-A0A0F9MBZ8-F1
#
_cell.length_a   1.000
_cell.length_b   1.000
_cell.length_c   1.000
_cell.angle_alpha   90.00
_cell.angle_beta   90.00
_cell.angle_gamma   90.00
#
_symmetry.space_group_name_H-M   'P 1'
#
loop_
_entity.id
_entity.type
_entity.pdbx_description
1 polymer ?
#
loop_
_entity_poly.entity_id
_entity_poly.type
_entity_poly.pdbx_seq_one_letter_code
_entity_poly.pdbx_strand_id
1 'polypeptide(L)'
;MEEEINVIGRIATEGYDDFQRVRIASANRIRDIVRKTIEGIGFNEVEEKKGEKDYTKKYTDTQLFQKLEEVYKQGQISDREYKYMIRCKEIMKDSKALEKKYQKIMMDFISDQEIYIRFLSKIRGIGPILSANLIKAINNCAQYDTVSKLWAHCGQSVINGKAPQRKKGERISYNPKLRMFVWKISDSLLKQNKAYYRQIYDTEKEKQLNKTYNIGDLYDKYGKPYEEGDTQLKKGHAHNRALRKMRKIFLDHYWHASRELNHLPAEKNYVEGVLQHNHIITWKKAISREGSGS
;
A
#
# COMPACT_ATOMS: atom_id res chain seq x y z
N MET A 1 -24.93 -11.54 -8.41
CA MET A 1 -23.49 -11.68 -8.70
C MET A 1 -22.67 -10.47 -8.24
N GLU A 2 -22.79 -9.26 -8.80
CA GLU A 2 -21.98 -8.10 -8.34
C GLU A 2 -22.28 -7.67 -6.89
N GLU A 3 -23.57 -7.57 -6.53
CA GLU A 3 -23.98 -7.25 -5.17
C GLU A 3 -23.59 -8.34 -4.17
N GLU A 4 -23.61 -9.60 -4.62
CA GLU A 4 -23.20 -10.76 -3.85
C GLU A 4 -21.68 -10.78 -3.59
N ILE A 5 -20.85 -10.49 -4.61
CA ILE A 5 -19.39 -10.32 -4.46
C ILE A 5 -19.09 -9.22 -3.44
N ASN A 6 -19.83 -8.12 -3.49
CA ASN A 6 -19.67 -7.02 -2.53
C ASN A 6 -20.03 -7.45 -1.10
N VAL A 7 -21.14 -8.15 -0.90
CA VAL A 7 -21.57 -8.63 0.42
C VAL A 7 -20.61 -9.68 0.98
N ILE A 8 -20.30 -10.72 0.20
CA ILE A 8 -19.40 -11.81 0.63
C ILE A 8 -17.99 -11.27 0.86
N GLY A 9 -17.46 -10.48 -0.09
CA GLY A 9 -16.16 -9.85 0.04
C GLY A 9 -16.09 -8.94 1.26
N ARG A 10 -17.17 -8.23 1.60
CA ARG A 10 -17.24 -7.42 2.82
C ARG A 10 -17.07 -8.26 4.08
N ILE A 11 -17.81 -9.35 4.21
CA ILE A 11 -17.71 -10.28 5.34
C ILE A 11 -16.30 -10.86 5.44
N ALA A 12 -15.76 -11.37 4.33
CA ALA A 12 -14.46 -12.03 4.30
C ALA A 12 -13.30 -11.07 4.66
N THR A 13 -13.30 -9.86 4.11
CA THR A 13 -12.21 -8.87 4.27
C THR A 13 -12.26 -8.10 5.59
N GLU A 14 -13.44 -7.76 6.11
CA GLU A 14 -13.56 -6.89 7.29
C GLU A 14 -13.13 -7.62 8.57
N GLY A 15 -13.45 -8.90 8.71
CA GLY A 15 -12.97 -9.70 9.84
C GLY A 15 -11.44 -9.82 9.88
N TYR A 16 -10.76 -9.95 8.73
CA TYR A 16 -9.29 -9.91 8.69
C TYR A 16 -8.75 -8.59 9.26
N ASP A 17 -9.30 -7.46 8.79
CA ASP A 17 -8.90 -6.12 9.24
C ASP A 17 -9.19 -5.90 10.73
N ASP A 18 -10.30 -6.44 11.26
CA ASP A 18 -10.66 -6.36 12.68
C ASP A 18 -9.62 -7.02 13.57
N PHE A 19 -9.27 -8.28 13.30
CA PHE A 19 -8.29 -8.99 14.12
C PHE A 19 -6.86 -8.45 13.92
N GLN A 20 -6.54 -7.97 12.70
CA GLN A 20 -5.30 -7.25 12.48
C GLN A 20 -5.20 -5.97 13.33
N ARG A 21 -6.29 -5.20 13.46
CA ARG A 21 -6.33 -4.02 14.34
C ARG A 21 -6.11 -4.39 15.79
N VAL A 22 -6.75 -5.46 16.29
CA VAL A 22 -6.57 -5.93 17.67
C VAL A 22 -5.12 -6.31 17.93
N ARG A 23 -4.50 -7.08 17.02
CA ARG A 23 -3.09 -7.48 17.15
C ARG A 23 -2.16 -6.27 17.17
N ILE A 24 -2.30 -5.35 16.22
CA ILE A 24 -1.44 -4.16 16.09
C ILE A 24 -1.60 -3.26 17.32
N ALA A 25 -2.84 -2.99 17.75
CA ALA A 25 -3.09 -2.13 18.90
C ALA A 25 -2.51 -2.73 20.19
N SER A 26 -2.64 -4.04 20.38
CA SER A 26 -2.08 -4.74 21.54
C SER A 26 -0.56 -4.69 21.56
N ALA A 27 0.09 -4.93 20.40
CA ALA A 27 1.55 -4.82 20.26
C ALA A 27 2.03 -3.39 20.54
N ASN A 28 1.32 -2.39 20.01
CA ASN A 28 1.69 -0.98 20.17
C ASN A 28 1.63 -0.51 21.63
N ARG A 29 0.64 -0.97 22.41
CA ARG A 29 0.54 -0.65 23.84
C ARG A 29 1.74 -1.19 24.63
N ILE A 30 2.08 -2.47 24.41
CA ILE A 30 3.25 -3.09 25.07
C ILE A 30 4.54 -2.37 24.63
N ARG A 31 4.67 -2.07 23.33
CA ARG A 31 5.83 -1.35 22.80
C ARG A 31 5.99 0.03 23.41
N ASP A 32 4.90 0.77 23.58
CA ASP A 32 4.96 2.09 24.19
C ASP A 32 5.43 2.01 25.65
N ILE A 33 4.89 1.06 26.42
CA ILE A 33 5.32 0.83 27.81
C ILE A 33 6.81 0.49 27.87
N VAL A 34 7.25 -0.54 27.14
CA VAL A 34 8.64 -0.99 27.13
C VAL A 34 9.59 0.13 26.69
N ARG A 35 9.22 0.89 25.65
CA ARG A 35 10.00 2.04 25.16
C ARG A 35 10.14 3.10 26.24
N LYS A 36 9.03 3.53 26.84
CA LYS A 36 9.03 4.61 27.83
C LYS A 36 9.81 4.22 29.08
N THR A 37 9.70 2.97 29.52
CA THR A 37 10.51 2.43 30.62
C THR A 37 12.01 2.47 30.29
N ILE A 38 12.42 1.99 29.12
CA ILE A 38 13.85 1.94 28.72
C ILE A 38 14.43 3.34 28.52
N GLU A 39 13.64 4.26 27.94
CA GLU A 39 14.09 5.62 27.62
C GLU A 39 13.89 6.60 28.78
N GLY A 40 13.33 6.14 29.91
CA GLY A 40 13.06 6.99 31.07
C GLY A 40 12.03 8.09 30.82
N ILE A 41 11.13 7.89 29.85
CA ILE A 41 10.11 8.87 29.45
C ILE A 41 8.88 8.71 30.33
N GLY A 42 8.31 9.82 30.81
CA GLY A 42 7.07 9.79 31.57
C GLY A 42 5.88 9.28 30.75
N PHE A 43 5.00 8.46 31.34
CA PHE A 43 3.81 7.94 30.64
C PHE A 43 2.88 9.04 30.13
N ASN A 44 2.75 10.14 30.88
CA ASN A 44 1.93 11.30 30.54
C ASN A 44 2.71 12.44 29.89
N GLU A 45 4.00 12.23 29.60
CA GLU A 45 4.84 13.25 29.00
C GLU A 45 4.43 13.51 27.55
N VAL A 46 4.23 14.79 27.20
CA VAL A 46 3.89 15.21 25.85
C VAL A 46 5.16 15.21 25.01
N GLU A 47 5.32 14.16 24.20
CA GLU A 47 6.42 14.07 23.25
C GLU A 47 6.22 15.08 22.10
N GLU A 48 7.17 16.00 21.92
CA GLU A 48 7.22 16.82 20.70
C GLU A 48 7.30 15.91 19.47
N LYS A 49 6.54 16.22 18.41
CA LYS A 49 6.68 15.55 17.11
C LYS A 49 8.02 15.93 16.46
N LYS A 50 9.15 15.41 16.94
CA LYS A 50 10.44 15.51 16.26
C LYS A 50 10.52 14.52 15.08
N GLY A 51 11.41 14.82 14.13
CA GLY A 51 11.63 14.10 12.86
C GLY A 51 11.92 12.60 13.01
N GLU A 52 11.95 11.89 11.87
CA GLU A 52 11.97 10.42 11.68
C GLU A 52 12.02 9.56 12.97
N LYS A 53 10.89 8.91 13.27
CA LYS A 53 10.69 8.01 14.40
C LYS A 53 11.57 6.74 14.31
N ASP A 54 12.85 6.86 14.63
CA ASP A 54 13.83 5.77 14.59
C ASP A 54 13.57 4.68 15.65
N TYR A 55 12.79 4.97 16.70
CA TYR A 55 12.42 3.99 17.73
C TYR A 55 11.67 2.77 17.15
N THR A 56 10.97 2.91 16.03
CA THR A 56 10.23 1.80 15.39
C THR A 56 11.18 0.67 14.97
N LYS A 57 12.46 0.98 14.71
CA LYS A 57 13.50 -0.02 14.41
C LYS A 57 14.13 -0.62 15.67
N LYS A 58 14.14 0.11 16.80
CA LYS A 58 14.73 -0.33 18.07
C LYS A 58 13.82 -1.29 18.86
N TYR A 59 12.50 -1.18 18.69
CA TYR A 59 11.50 -1.97 19.42
C TYR A 59 10.63 -2.80 18.46
N THR A 60 11.27 -3.59 17.59
CA THR A 60 10.56 -4.47 16.65
C THR A 60 9.80 -5.59 17.37
N ASP A 61 8.78 -6.16 16.72
CA ASP A 61 7.99 -7.26 17.27
C ASP A 61 8.85 -8.46 17.71
N THR A 62 9.94 -8.72 16.99
CA THR A 62 10.89 -9.82 17.27
C THR A 62 11.60 -9.62 18.60
N GLN A 63 12.01 -8.38 18.90
CA GLN A 63 12.81 -8.06 20.08
C GLN A 63 11.96 -7.55 21.26
N LEU A 64 10.70 -7.17 21.01
CA LEU A 64 9.83 -6.52 21.98
C LEU A 64 9.70 -7.33 23.29
N PHE A 65 9.48 -8.65 23.18
CA PHE A 65 9.29 -9.48 24.36
C PHE A 65 10.59 -9.85 25.08
N GLN A 66 11.71 -9.88 24.35
CA GLN A 66 13.03 -9.98 24.98
C GLN A 66 13.30 -8.72 25.82
N LYS A 67 13.06 -7.54 25.24
CA LYS A 67 13.21 -6.27 25.96
C LYS A 67 12.26 -6.16 27.15
N LEU A 68 11.03 -6.64 27.02
CA LEU A 68 10.08 -6.72 28.13
C LEU A 68 10.62 -7.58 29.30
N GLU A 69 11.27 -8.70 28.98
CA GLU A 69 11.86 -9.58 29.99
C GLU A 69 13.09 -8.92 30.65
N GLU A 70 13.90 -8.19 29.88
CA GLU A 70 15.05 -7.43 30.40
C GLU A 70 14.61 -6.36 31.41
N VAL A 71 13.63 -5.52 31.06
CA VAL A 71 13.13 -4.48 32.00
C VAL A 71 12.50 -5.07 33.26
N TYR A 72 11.86 -6.24 33.15
CA TYR A 72 11.34 -6.97 34.31
C TYR A 72 12.47 -7.46 35.22
N LYS A 73 13.50 -8.12 34.65
CA LYS A 73 14.66 -8.61 35.41
C LYS A 73 15.44 -7.48 36.08
N GLN A 74 15.44 -6.29 35.48
CA GLN A 74 16.04 -5.08 36.05
C GLN A 74 15.17 -4.41 37.13
N GLY A 75 13.98 -4.93 37.42
CA GLY A 75 13.07 -4.37 38.43
C GLY A 75 12.42 -3.04 38.03
N GLN A 76 12.47 -2.67 36.74
CA GLN A 76 11.90 -1.41 36.25
C GLN A 76 10.38 -1.48 36.06
N ILE A 77 9.81 -2.69 36.05
CA ILE A 77 8.37 -2.95 36.06
C ILE A 77 8.05 -4.00 37.12
N SER A 78 6.87 -3.90 37.70
CA SER A 78 6.40 -4.86 38.71
C SER A 78 6.04 -6.21 38.11
N ASP A 79 6.06 -7.25 38.95
CA ASP A 79 5.58 -8.60 38.60
C ASP A 79 4.13 -8.59 38.08
N ARG A 80 3.28 -7.74 38.69
CA ARG A 80 1.89 -7.56 38.25
C ARG A 80 1.82 -7.02 36.82
N GLU A 81 2.56 -5.95 36.52
CA GLU A 81 2.59 -5.35 35.18
C GLU A 81 3.13 -6.32 34.14
N TYR A 82 4.23 -7.01 34.45
CA TYR A 82 4.81 -8.04 33.58
C TYR A 82 3.80 -9.14 33.26
N LYS A 83 3.15 -9.74 34.27
CA LYS A 83 2.12 -10.77 34.09
C LYS A 83 0.92 -10.28 33.28
N TYR A 84 0.52 -9.02 33.41
CA TYR A 84 -0.52 -8.43 32.56
C TYR A 84 -0.07 -8.29 31.09
N MET A 85 1.16 -7.83 30.84
CA MET A 85 1.70 -7.70 29.47
C MET A 85 1.87 -9.06 28.78
N ILE A 86 2.27 -10.11 29.53
CA ILE A 86 2.33 -11.48 29.01
C ILE A 86 0.92 -12.00 28.67
N ARG A 87 -0.12 -11.68 29.44
CA ARG A 87 -1.50 -12.02 29.05
C ARG A 87 -1.94 -11.31 27.76
N CYS A 88 -1.57 -10.04 27.60
CA CYS A 88 -1.83 -9.30 26.35
C CYS A 88 -1.08 -9.88 25.14
N LYS A 89 0.09 -10.50 25.34
CA LYS A 89 0.81 -11.24 24.30
C LYS A 89 0.01 -12.44 23.78
N GLU A 90 -0.69 -13.17 24.66
CA GLU A 90 -1.53 -14.28 24.21
C GLU A 90 -2.71 -13.78 23.36
N ILE A 91 -3.34 -12.64 23.71
CA ILE A 91 -4.37 -12.01 22.86
C ILE A 91 -3.82 -11.67 21.46
N MET A 92 -2.57 -11.19 21.38
CA MET A 92 -1.92 -10.92 20.08
C MET A 92 -1.73 -12.20 19.25
N LYS A 93 -1.35 -13.30 19.90
CA LYS A 93 -1.17 -14.61 19.27
C LYS A 93 -2.49 -15.17 18.77
N ASP A 94 -3.55 -15.08 19.57
CA ASP A 94 -4.89 -15.52 19.19
C ASP A 94 -5.44 -14.68 18.04
N SER A 95 -5.28 -13.36 18.11
CA SER A 95 -5.66 -12.45 17.01
C SER A 95 -4.93 -12.80 15.71
N LYS A 96 -3.63 -13.13 15.78
CA LYS A 96 -2.86 -13.59 14.61
C LYS A 96 -3.37 -14.93 14.06
N ALA A 97 -3.80 -15.85 14.93
CA ALA A 97 -4.39 -17.11 14.51
C ALA A 97 -5.75 -16.89 13.81
N LEU A 98 -6.56 -15.95 14.31
CA LEU A 98 -7.81 -15.54 13.68
C LEU A 98 -7.58 -14.84 12.34
N GLU A 99 -6.58 -13.95 12.23
CA GLU A 99 -6.15 -13.36 10.94
C GLU A 99 -5.85 -14.45 9.90
N LYS A 100 -5.14 -15.52 10.28
CA LYS A 100 -4.87 -16.65 9.38
C LYS A 100 -6.13 -17.41 8.98
N LYS A 101 -7.11 -17.56 9.87
CA LYS A 101 -8.40 -18.17 9.53
C LYS A 101 -9.16 -17.31 8.52
N TYR A 102 -9.22 -16.00 8.73
CA TYR A 102 -9.82 -15.08 7.76
C TYR A 102 -9.07 -15.05 6.44
N GLN A 103 -7.75 -15.16 6.43
CA GLN A 103 -6.98 -15.26 5.19
C GLN A 103 -7.41 -16.47 4.35
N LYS A 104 -7.77 -17.60 4.97
CA LYS A 104 -8.33 -18.77 4.26
C LYS A 104 -9.70 -18.45 3.67
N ILE A 105 -10.59 -17.85 4.46
CA ILE A 105 -11.92 -17.41 3.98
C ILE A 105 -11.78 -16.44 2.79
N MET A 106 -10.83 -15.51 2.86
CA MET A 106 -10.53 -14.58 1.77
C MET A 106 -9.97 -15.29 0.53
N MET A 107 -9.21 -16.37 0.71
CA MET A 107 -8.74 -17.21 -0.39
C MET A 107 -9.92 -17.94 -1.04
N ASP A 108 -10.81 -18.52 -0.24
CA ASP A 108 -12.00 -19.22 -0.74
C ASP A 108 -12.86 -18.27 -1.58
N PHE A 109 -13.10 -17.03 -1.09
CA PHE A 109 -13.84 -15.96 -1.79
C PHE A 109 -13.28 -15.60 -3.17
N ILE A 110 -11.96 -15.69 -3.38
CA ILE A 110 -11.33 -15.28 -4.66
C ILE A 110 -10.91 -16.45 -5.54
N SER A 111 -10.95 -17.68 -5.02
CA SER A 111 -10.31 -18.84 -5.64
C SER A 111 -10.92 -19.22 -6.99
N ASP A 112 -12.21 -18.91 -7.19
CA ASP A 112 -12.99 -19.16 -8.40
C ASP A 112 -13.04 -17.94 -9.35
N GLN A 113 -12.56 -16.77 -8.90
CA GLN A 113 -12.65 -15.53 -9.66
C GLN A 113 -11.63 -15.54 -10.80
N GLU A 114 -12.09 -15.41 -12.04
CA GLU A 114 -11.21 -15.45 -13.22
C GLU A 114 -10.08 -14.40 -13.16
N ILE A 115 -10.40 -13.19 -12.67
CA ILE A 115 -9.40 -12.13 -12.50
C ILE A 115 -8.28 -12.52 -11.54
N TYR A 116 -8.60 -13.32 -10.51
CA TYR A 116 -7.60 -13.85 -9.60
C TYR A 116 -6.75 -14.94 -10.26
N ILE A 117 -7.40 -15.93 -10.86
CA ILE A 117 -6.75 -17.10 -11.49
C ILE A 117 -5.84 -16.66 -12.64
N ARG A 118 -6.33 -15.79 -13.52
CA ARG A 118 -5.67 -15.44 -14.78
C ARG A 118 -4.73 -14.25 -14.67
N PHE A 119 -4.92 -13.34 -13.71
CA PHE A 119 -4.09 -12.15 -13.57
C PHE A 119 -3.46 -11.99 -12.18
N LEU A 120 -4.25 -11.75 -11.12
CA LEU A 120 -3.70 -11.31 -9.83
C LEU A 120 -2.73 -12.33 -9.21
N SER A 121 -3.07 -13.62 -9.25
CA SER A 121 -2.23 -14.70 -8.72
C SER A 121 -0.89 -14.87 -9.46
N LYS A 122 -0.76 -14.28 -10.66
CA LYS A 122 0.44 -14.34 -11.50
C LYS A 122 1.37 -13.15 -11.28
N ILE A 123 0.96 -12.16 -10.50
CA ILE A 123 1.77 -10.97 -10.21
C ILE A 123 2.50 -11.15 -8.88
N ARG A 124 3.84 -11.13 -8.93
CA ARG A 124 4.66 -11.18 -7.70
C ARG A 124 4.29 -10.01 -6.78
N GLY A 125 4.14 -10.31 -5.50
CA GLY A 125 3.76 -9.32 -4.48
C GLY A 125 2.25 -9.05 -4.38
N ILE A 126 1.41 -9.69 -5.20
CA ILE A 126 -0.05 -9.61 -5.08
C ILE A 126 -0.60 -10.93 -4.53
N GLY A 127 -0.71 -11.00 -3.21
CA GLY A 127 -1.24 -12.17 -2.51
C GLY A 127 -2.77 -12.18 -2.39
N PRO A 128 -3.34 -13.24 -1.78
CA PRO A 128 -4.79 -13.38 -1.59
C PRO A 128 -5.44 -12.21 -0.87
N ILE A 129 -4.79 -11.67 0.17
CA ILE A 129 -5.33 -10.55 0.97
C ILE A 129 -5.50 -9.28 0.11
N LEU A 130 -4.49 -8.94 -0.70
CA LEU A 130 -4.58 -7.81 -1.61
C LEU A 130 -5.57 -8.09 -2.73
N SER A 131 -5.62 -9.31 -3.23
CA SER A 131 -6.54 -9.70 -4.30
C SER A 131 -8.00 -9.59 -3.87
N ALA A 132 -8.37 -10.16 -2.72
CA ALA A 132 -9.72 -10.09 -2.17
C ALA A 132 -10.17 -8.66 -1.87
N ASN A 133 -9.29 -7.83 -1.31
CA ASN A 133 -9.61 -6.41 -1.08
C ASN A 133 -9.77 -5.63 -2.39
N LEU A 134 -9.00 -5.97 -3.43
CA LEU A 134 -9.11 -5.33 -4.74
C LEU A 134 -10.42 -5.71 -5.45
N ILE A 135 -10.73 -7.01 -5.47
CA ILE A 135 -11.97 -7.56 -6.05
C ILE A 135 -13.19 -6.98 -5.32
N LYS A 136 -13.20 -6.97 -3.98
CA LYS A 136 -14.26 -6.31 -3.19
C LYS A 136 -14.43 -4.83 -3.57
N ALA A 137 -13.33 -4.11 -3.77
CA ALA A 137 -13.39 -2.65 -3.90
C ALA A 137 -13.67 -2.14 -5.32
N ILE A 138 -13.31 -2.92 -6.34
CA ILE A 138 -13.30 -2.48 -7.75
C ILE A 138 -14.10 -3.44 -8.65
N ASN A 139 -14.25 -4.71 -8.23
CA ASN A 139 -14.97 -5.76 -8.96
C ASN A 139 -14.51 -5.91 -10.42
N ASN A 140 -15.40 -6.24 -11.35
CA ASN A 140 -15.12 -6.42 -12.78
C ASN A 140 -14.85 -5.11 -13.56
N CYS A 141 -14.79 -3.97 -12.85
CA CYS A 141 -14.63 -2.63 -13.43
C CYS A 141 -15.76 -2.19 -14.39
N ALA A 142 -16.96 -2.78 -14.34
CA ALA A 142 -18.10 -2.39 -15.18
C ALA A 142 -18.48 -0.91 -14.99
N GLN A 143 -18.41 -0.41 -13.75
CA GLN A 143 -18.69 0.97 -13.36
C GLN A 143 -17.66 2.01 -13.84
N TYR A 144 -16.56 1.57 -14.46
CA TYR A 144 -15.52 2.45 -15.01
C TYR A 144 -15.42 2.28 -16.52
N ASP A 145 -16.13 3.11 -17.29
CA ASP A 145 -16.06 3.07 -18.77
C ASP A 145 -14.66 3.34 -19.32
N THR A 146 -13.81 4.00 -18.53
CA THR A 146 -12.40 4.22 -18.88
C THR A 146 -11.51 4.00 -17.66
N VAL A 147 -10.26 3.58 -17.92
CA VAL A 147 -9.23 3.47 -16.86
C VAL A 147 -8.98 4.81 -16.14
N SER A 148 -9.21 5.94 -16.81
CA SER A 148 -9.11 7.27 -16.20
C SER A 148 -10.14 7.48 -15.07
N LYS A 149 -11.36 6.95 -15.23
CA LYS A 149 -12.38 6.96 -14.15
C LYS A 149 -11.93 6.12 -12.96
N LEU A 150 -11.35 4.94 -13.22
CA LEU A 150 -10.76 4.10 -12.18
C LEU A 150 -9.64 4.84 -11.43
N TRP A 151 -8.71 5.47 -12.15
CA TRP A 151 -7.65 6.26 -11.52
C TRP A 151 -8.17 7.43 -10.70
N ALA A 152 -9.20 8.13 -11.17
CA ALA A 152 -9.83 9.19 -10.40
C ALA A 152 -10.39 8.65 -9.08
N HIS A 153 -11.12 7.54 -9.12
CA HIS A 153 -11.66 6.88 -7.93
C HIS A 153 -10.57 6.44 -6.96
N CYS A 154 -9.44 5.90 -7.46
CA CYS A 154 -8.27 5.52 -6.68
C CYS A 154 -7.37 6.70 -6.23
N GLY A 155 -7.71 7.96 -6.56
CA GLY A 155 -6.91 9.14 -6.25
C GLY A 155 -5.57 9.21 -7.00
N GLN A 156 -5.48 8.54 -8.15
CA GLN A 156 -4.33 8.53 -9.06
C GLN A 156 -4.52 9.44 -10.29
N SER A 157 -5.60 10.25 -10.35
CA SER A 157 -5.76 11.31 -11.36
C SER A 157 -4.83 12.50 -11.11
N VAL A 158 -4.72 13.40 -12.09
CA VAL A 158 -4.12 14.73 -11.94
C VAL A 158 -5.22 15.78 -12.09
N ILE A 159 -5.18 16.83 -11.28
CA ILE A 159 -6.01 18.03 -11.40
C ILE A 159 -5.03 19.20 -11.50
N ASN A 160 -5.07 19.92 -12.62
CA ASN A 160 -4.13 21.03 -12.91
C ASN A 160 -2.65 20.65 -12.73
N GLY A 161 -2.28 19.47 -13.23
CA GLY A 161 -0.90 18.95 -13.13
C GLY A 161 -0.46 18.49 -11.73
N LYS A 162 -1.35 18.54 -10.72
CA LYS A 162 -1.07 18.12 -9.33
C LYS A 162 -1.92 16.91 -8.94
N ALA A 163 -1.41 16.09 -8.03
CA ALA A 163 -2.21 15.00 -7.44
C ALA A 163 -3.32 15.61 -6.55
N PRO A 164 -4.53 15.01 -6.49
CA PRO A 164 -5.59 15.54 -5.65
C PRO A 164 -5.15 15.56 -4.18
N GLN A 165 -5.40 16.68 -3.49
CA GLN A 165 -5.08 16.88 -2.07
C GLN A 165 -6.35 17.19 -1.29
N ARG A 166 -6.35 16.87 0.01
CA ARG A 166 -7.43 17.26 0.90
C ARG A 166 -7.24 18.73 1.26
N LYS A 167 -8.30 19.53 1.15
CA LYS A 167 -8.34 20.91 1.60
C LYS A 167 -9.50 21.08 2.57
N LYS A 168 -9.30 21.89 3.61
CA LYS A 168 -10.33 22.16 4.62
C LYS A 168 -11.53 22.81 3.92
N GLY A 169 -12.74 22.29 4.17
CA GLY A 169 -13.98 22.80 3.57
C GLY A 169 -14.31 22.27 2.18
N GLU A 170 -13.42 21.52 1.53
CA GLU A 170 -13.67 20.96 0.20
C GLU A 170 -14.06 19.47 0.26
N ARG A 171 -15.01 19.06 -0.59
CA ARG A 171 -15.32 17.65 -0.80
C ARG A 171 -14.22 16.98 -1.62
N ILE A 172 -13.82 15.78 -1.23
CA ILE A 172 -12.82 14.99 -1.97
C ILE A 172 -13.44 14.32 -3.19
N SER A 173 -12.69 14.27 -4.30
CA SER A 173 -13.12 13.67 -5.57
C SER A 173 -12.70 12.21 -5.77
N TYR A 174 -12.21 11.56 -4.71
CA TYR A 174 -11.65 10.20 -4.76
C TYR A 174 -11.98 9.44 -3.49
N ASN A 175 -11.93 8.11 -3.53
CA ASN A 175 -12.14 7.28 -2.36
C ASN A 175 -10.83 7.19 -1.54
N PRO A 176 -10.82 7.68 -0.29
CA PRO A 176 -9.60 7.74 0.50
C PRO A 176 -9.12 6.37 0.98
N LYS A 177 -10.05 5.44 1.25
CA LYS A 177 -9.71 4.06 1.63
C LYS A 177 -9.04 3.36 0.43
N LEU A 178 -9.62 3.52 -0.76
CA LEU A 178 -9.07 2.93 -1.98
C LEU A 178 -7.71 3.55 -2.34
N ARG A 179 -7.55 4.87 -2.18
CA ARG A 179 -6.25 5.52 -2.39
C ARG A 179 -5.17 4.92 -1.48
N MET A 180 -5.44 4.76 -0.18
CA MET A 180 -4.48 4.11 0.73
C MET A 180 -4.23 2.65 0.35
N PHE A 181 -5.26 1.93 -0.10
CA PHE A 181 -5.12 0.55 -0.50
C PHE A 181 -4.20 0.38 -1.72
N VAL A 182 -4.35 1.21 -2.76
CA VAL A 182 -3.45 1.20 -3.93
C VAL A 182 -2.01 1.56 -3.52
N TRP A 183 -1.81 2.34 -2.45
CA TRP A 183 -0.46 2.56 -1.91
C TRP A 183 0.12 1.28 -1.30
N LYS A 184 -0.66 0.51 -0.53
CA LYS A 184 -0.23 -0.79 -0.01
C LYS A 184 0.13 -1.76 -1.13
N ILE A 185 -0.64 -1.78 -2.22
CA ILE A 185 -0.30 -2.55 -3.43
C ILE A 185 1.06 -2.13 -3.96
N SER A 186 1.30 -0.83 -4.13
CA SER A 186 2.60 -0.36 -4.66
C SER A 186 3.78 -0.67 -3.75
N ASP A 187 3.60 -0.62 -2.42
CA ASP A 187 4.63 -1.03 -1.47
C ASP A 187 4.95 -2.52 -1.59
N SER A 188 3.92 -3.36 -1.75
CA SER A 188 4.09 -4.80 -1.95
C SER A 188 4.82 -5.13 -3.26
N LEU A 189 4.44 -4.46 -4.36
CA LEU A 189 5.10 -4.59 -5.66
C LEU A 189 6.56 -4.11 -5.62
N LEU A 190 6.83 -2.99 -4.94
CA LEU A 190 8.18 -2.43 -4.80
C LEU A 190 9.14 -3.41 -4.11
N LYS A 191 8.64 -4.19 -3.14
CA LYS A 191 9.44 -5.20 -2.42
C LYS A 191 9.85 -6.40 -3.28
N GLN A 192 9.26 -6.58 -4.45
CA GLN A 192 9.57 -7.71 -5.34
C GLN A 192 10.72 -7.34 -6.28
N ASN A 193 11.95 -7.59 -5.83
CA ASN A 193 13.13 -7.39 -6.66
C ASN A 193 13.02 -8.22 -7.95
N LYS A 194 13.47 -7.66 -9.09
CA LYS A 194 13.41 -8.27 -10.44
C LYS A 194 12.00 -8.47 -11.02
N ALA A 195 10.92 -8.16 -10.29
CA ALA A 195 9.55 -8.22 -10.82
C ALA A 195 9.26 -7.15 -11.88
N TYR A 196 8.30 -7.41 -12.76
CA TYR A 196 8.00 -6.52 -13.89
C TYR A 196 7.55 -5.13 -13.41
N TYR A 197 6.66 -5.07 -12.42
CA TYR A 197 6.23 -3.78 -11.87
C TYR A 197 7.36 -3.04 -11.14
N ARG A 198 8.29 -3.77 -10.53
CA ARG A 198 9.47 -3.16 -9.92
C ARG A 198 10.37 -2.51 -10.97
N GLN A 199 10.57 -3.15 -12.12
CA GLN A 199 11.32 -2.58 -13.24
C GLN A 199 10.68 -1.29 -13.75
N ILE A 200 9.34 -1.23 -13.88
CA ILE A 200 8.63 0.01 -14.24
C ILE A 200 9.00 1.14 -13.28
N TYR A 201 8.99 0.86 -11.97
CA TYR A 201 9.35 1.84 -10.96
C TYR A 201 10.82 2.26 -11.08
N ASP A 202 11.75 1.32 -11.22
CA ASP A 202 13.18 1.62 -11.27
C ASP A 202 13.52 2.46 -12.52
N THR A 203 13.00 2.09 -13.70
CA THR A 203 13.16 2.85 -14.95
C THR A 203 12.56 4.25 -14.85
N GLU A 204 11.35 4.39 -14.30
CA GLU A 204 10.74 5.72 -14.16
C GLU A 204 11.50 6.56 -13.12
N LYS A 205 11.99 5.96 -12.03
CA LYS A 205 12.74 6.70 -11.02
C LYS A 205 14.06 7.22 -11.58
N GLU A 206 14.79 6.39 -12.32
CA GLU A 206 16.01 6.78 -13.02
C GLU A 206 15.74 7.91 -14.02
N LYS A 207 14.70 7.78 -14.86
CA LYS A 207 14.27 8.83 -15.78
C LYS A 207 13.98 10.16 -15.08
N GLN A 208 13.33 10.11 -13.90
CA GLN A 208 13.00 11.32 -13.14
C GLN A 208 14.22 11.96 -12.46
N LEU A 209 15.22 11.16 -12.07
CA LEU A 209 16.47 11.64 -11.49
C LEU A 209 17.40 12.26 -12.55
N ASN A 210 17.43 11.69 -13.75
CA ASN A 210 18.27 12.16 -14.86
C ASN A 210 17.63 13.34 -15.62
N LYS A 211 16.39 13.72 -15.29
CA LYS A 211 15.71 14.85 -15.93
C LYS A 211 16.19 16.17 -15.35
N THR A 212 16.80 16.99 -16.21
CA THR A 212 17.15 18.39 -15.92
C THR A 212 15.95 19.30 -16.18
N TYR A 213 15.78 20.29 -15.31
CA TYR A 213 14.80 21.38 -15.39
C TYR A 213 15.53 22.71 -15.56
N ASN A 214 14.85 23.73 -16.08
CA ASN A 214 15.44 25.06 -16.11
C ASN A 214 15.56 25.60 -14.68
N ILE A 215 16.49 26.53 -14.47
CA ILE A 215 16.64 27.27 -13.21
C ILE A 215 15.30 27.94 -12.90
N GLY A 216 14.86 27.88 -11.64
CA GLY A 216 13.57 28.41 -11.17
C GLY A 216 12.36 27.47 -11.33
N ASP A 217 12.30 26.62 -12.36
CA ASP A 217 11.10 25.79 -12.67
C ASP A 217 10.65 24.92 -11.48
N LEU A 218 11.61 24.33 -10.76
CA LEU A 218 11.32 23.45 -9.63
C LEU A 218 10.84 24.25 -8.41
N TYR A 219 11.43 25.42 -8.18
CA TYR A 219 11.03 26.33 -7.12
C TYR A 219 9.62 26.87 -7.37
N ASP A 220 9.33 27.35 -8.57
CA ASP A 220 8.00 27.88 -8.93
C ASP A 220 6.90 26.83 -8.78
N LYS A 221 7.23 25.58 -9.12
CA LYS A 221 6.26 24.48 -9.11
C LYS A 221 5.99 23.93 -7.71
N TYR A 222 7.02 23.82 -6.88
CA TYR A 222 6.98 23.08 -5.61
C TYR A 222 7.24 23.94 -4.37
N GLY A 223 7.91 25.07 -4.52
CA GLY A 223 8.46 25.85 -3.41
C GLY A 223 9.45 25.03 -2.59
N LYS A 224 9.50 25.29 -1.28
CA LYS A 224 10.29 24.48 -0.35
C LYS A 224 9.90 23.00 -0.44
N PRO A 225 10.87 22.07 -0.51
CA PRO A 225 12.27 22.24 -0.13
C PRO A 225 13.21 22.69 -1.26
N TYR A 226 12.74 23.02 -2.46
CA TYR A 226 13.62 23.43 -3.56
C TYR A 226 14.18 24.83 -3.38
N GLU A 227 15.36 25.06 -3.95
CA GLU A 227 16.01 26.37 -4.11
C GLU A 227 15.94 26.81 -5.58
N GLU A 228 16.09 28.10 -5.87
CA GLU A 228 15.97 28.64 -7.24
C GLU A 228 16.99 28.02 -8.22
N GLY A 229 18.19 27.68 -7.72
CA GLY A 229 19.25 27.01 -8.49
C GLY A 229 19.04 25.51 -8.69
N ASP A 230 18.04 24.89 -8.05
CA ASP A 230 17.80 23.45 -8.20
C ASP A 230 17.31 23.15 -9.62
N THR A 231 18.10 22.36 -10.37
CA THR A 231 17.76 21.89 -11.72
C THR A 231 17.38 20.41 -11.75
N GLN A 232 17.49 19.71 -10.62
CA GLN A 232 17.21 18.27 -10.52
C GLN A 232 16.13 17.96 -9.48
N LEU A 233 15.34 16.93 -9.77
CA LEU A 233 14.26 16.52 -8.90
C LEU A 233 14.82 15.78 -7.66
N LYS A 234 14.49 16.27 -6.45
CA LYS A 234 14.84 15.57 -5.20
C LYS A 234 14.35 14.12 -5.18
N LYS A 235 15.14 13.23 -4.56
CA LYS A 235 14.93 11.78 -4.52
C LYS A 235 13.52 11.37 -4.08
N GLY A 236 12.95 12.06 -3.09
CA GLY A 236 11.58 11.80 -2.62
C GLY A 236 10.50 12.08 -3.66
N HIS A 237 10.64 13.16 -4.44
CA HIS A 237 9.72 13.46 -5.53
C HIS A 237 9.88 12.48 -6.70
N ALA A 238 11.11 12.11 -7.07
CA ALA A 238 11.36 11.08 -8.08
C ALA A 238 10.72 9.74 -7.67
N HIS A 239 10.93 9.31 -6.42
CA HIS A 239 10.32 8.10 -5.85
C HIS A 239 8.78 8.13 -5.92
N ASN A 240 8.14 9.22 -5.49
CA ASN A 240 6.68 9.34 -5.48
C ASN A 240 6.08 9.36 -6.89
N ARG A 241 6.76 9.99 -7.86
CA ARG A 241 6.37 9.98 -9.28
C ARG A 241 6.49 8.58 -9.87
N ALA A 242 7.60 7.89 -9.62
CA ALA A 242 7.81 6.51 -10.08
C ALA A 242 6.78 5.54 -9.49
N LEU A 243 6.50 5.63 -8.19
CA LEU A 243 5.44 4.83 -7.57
C LEU A 243 4.07 5.11 -8.20
N ARG A 244 3.78 6.38 -8.52
CA ARG A 244 2.51 6.73 -9.18
C ARG A 244 2.42 6.15 -10.59
N LYS A 245 3.51 6.16 -11.35
CA LYS A 245 3.59 5.52 -12.67
C LYS A 245 3.32 4.01 -12.57
N MET A 246 4.00 3.33 -11.64
CA MET A 246 3.79 1.90 -11.37
C MET A 246 2.35 1.59 -10.98
N ARG A 247 1.75 2.36 -10.06
CA ARG A 247 0.34 2.21 -9.66
C ARG A 247 -0.62 2.37 -10.84
N LYS A 248 -0.41 3.39 -11.68
CA LYS A 248 -1.25 3.64 -12.85
C LYS A 248 -1.20 2.46 -13.83
N ILE A 249 -0.01 1.92 -14.11
CA ILE A 249 0.14 0.77 -15.01
C ILE A 249 -0.48 -0.50 -14.40
N PHE A 250 -0.31 -0.75 -13.09
CA PHE A 250 -0.99 -1.87 -12.44
C PHE A 250 -2.52 -1.75 -12.53
N LEU A 251 -3.08 -0.57 -12.28
CA LEU A 251 -4.53 -0.33 -12.38
C LEU A 251 -5.04 -0.41 -13.82
N ASP A 252 -4.22 -0.04 -14.80
CA ASP A 252 -4.50 -0.22 -16.23
C ASP A 252 -4.61 -1.70 -16.57
N HIS A 253 -3.62 -2.50 -16.19
CA HIS A 253 -3.65 -3.94 -16.38
C HIS A 253 -4.82 -4.61 -15.67
N TYR A 254 -5.14 -4.20 -14.45
CA TYR A 254 -6.30 -4.70 -13.73
C TYR A 254 -7.62 -4.36 -14.45
N TRP A 255 -7.77 -3.12 -14.91
CA TRP A 255 -8.96 -2.67 -15.64
C TRP A 255 -9.17 -3.46 -16.93
N HIS A 256 -8.11 -3.61 -17.74
CA HIS A 256 -8.16 -4.40 -18.98
C HIS A 256 -8.41 -5.87 -18.73
N ALA A 257 -7.68 -6.49 -17.79
CA ALA A 257 -7.89 -7.90 -17.46
C ALA A 257 -9.32 -8.14 -16.97
N SER A 258 -9.84 -7.29 -16.07
CA SER A 258 -11.20 -7.46 -15.54
C SER A 258 -12.25 -7.34 -16.64
N ARG A 259 -12.13 -6.34 -17.52
CA ARG A 259 -13.10 -6.13 -18.60
C ARG A 259 -13.02 -7.19 -19.69
N GLU A 260 -11.81 -7.55 -20.14
CA GLU A 260 -11.62 -8.63 -21.12
C GLU A 260 -12.21 -9.96 -20.64
N LEU A 261 -11.98 -10.34 -19.38
CA LEU A 261 -12.47 -11.59 -18.79
C LEU A 261 -13.99 -11.60 -18.58
N ASN A 262 -14.60 -10.42 -18.45
CA ASN A 262 -16.06 -10.28 -18.31
C ASN A 262 -16.74 -9.89 -19.63
N HIS A 263 -16.04 -9.98 -20.76
CA HIS A 263 -16.55 -9.59 -22.08
C HIS A 263 -17.10 -8.15 -22.16
N LEU A 264 -16.57 -7.26 -21.33
CA LEU A 264 -16.92 -5.84 -21.32
C LEU A 264 -16.08 -5.06 -22.35
N PRO A 265 -16.62 -3.99 -22.96
CA PRO A 265 -15.86 -3.17 -23.89
C PRO A 265 -14.61 -2.60 -23.23
N ALA A 266 -13.44 -2.92 -23.74
CA ALA A 266 -12.17 -2.33 -23.31
C ALA A 266 -11.57 -1.62 -24.52
N GLU A 267 -11.81 -0.30 -24.63
CA GLU A 267 -11.09 0.53 -25.61
C GLU A 267 -9.57 0.37 -25.44
N LYS A 268 -8.81 0.66 -26.49
CA LYS A 268 -7.34 0.57 -26.53
C LYS A 268 -6.67 1.14 -25.27
N ASN A 269 -5.64 0.44 -24.79
CA ASN A 269 -4.95 0.75 -23.53
C ASN A 269 -4.55 2.22 -23.46
N TYR A 270 -4.76 2.89 -22.31
CA TYR A 270 -4.40 4.31 -22.13
C TYR A 270 -2.92 4.60 -22.46
N VAL A 271 -2.07 3.57 -22.41
CA VAL A 271 -0.67 3.63 -22.85
C VAL A 271 -0.53 4.07 -24.33
N GLU A 272 -1.56 3.90 -25.17
CA GLU A 272 -1.59 4.38 -26.57
C GLU A 272 -1.72 5.91 -26.71
N GLY A 273 -2.45 6.59 -25.82
CA GLY A 273 -2.93 7.95 -26.12
C GLY A 273 -2.11 9.11 -25.54
N VAL A 274 -1.37 8.90 -24.44
CA VAL A 274 -0.78 10.02 -23.67
C VAL A 274 0.76 9.98 -23.63
N LEU A 275 1.37 8.90 -24.13
CA LEU A 275 2.82 8.70 -24.06
C LEU A 275 3.28 8.15 -25.40
N GLN A 276 3.98 8.96 -26.19
CA GLN A 276 4.68 8.57 -27.41
C GLN A 276 5.83 7.57 -27.13
N HIS A 277 5.51 6.42 -26.55
CA HIS A 277 6.43 5.32 -26.28
C HIS A 277 5.84 4.06 -26.91
N ASN A 278 6.45 3.62 -28.01
CA ASN A 278 6.02 2.58 -28.95
C ASN A 278 5.81 1.15 -28.39
N HIS A 279 5.63 0.96 -27.08
CA HIS A 279 5.46 -0.36 -26.49
C HIS A 279 4.38 -0.35 -25.41
N ILE A 280 3.12 -0.51 -25.83
CA ILE A 280 2.05 -0.95 -24.95
C ILE A 280 2.44 -2.32 -24.41
N ILE A 281 2.47 -2.46 -23.08
CA ILE A 281 2.57 -3.77 -22.46
C ILE A 281 1.17 -4.09 -21.97
N THR A 282 0.58 -5.16 -22.50
CA THR A 282 -0.72 -5.65 -22.04
C THR A 282 -0.56 -6.40 -20.71
N TRP A 283 -1.65 -6.60 -19.98
CA TRP A 283 -1.63 -7.40 -18.76
C TRP A 283 -1.12 -8.84 -19.02
N LYS A 284 -1.43 -9.43 -20.20
CA LYS A 284 -0.90 -10.74 -20.63
C LYS A 284 0.62 -10.72 -20.78
N LYS A 285 1.16 -9.69 -21.44
CA LYS A 285 2.61 -9.51 -21.60
C LYS A 285 3.32 -9.21 -20.28
N ALA A 286 2.65 -8.51 -19.35
CA ALA A 286 3.13 -8.30 -18.00
C ALA A 286 3.29 -9.63 -17.24
N ILE A 287 2.32 -10.54 -17.35
CA ILE A 287 2.42 -11.90 -16.77
C ILE A 287 3.59 -12.67 -17.37
N SER A 288 3.77 -12.66 -18.69
CA SER A 288 4.91 -13.35 -19.31
C SER A 288 6.24 -12.83 -18.77
N ARG A 289 6.36 -11.52 -18.54
CA ARG A 289 7.56 -10.90 -17.95
C ARG A 289 7.74 -11.18 -16.46
N GLU A 290 6.66 -11.44 -15.72
CA GLU A 290 6.75 -11.86 -14.31
C GLU A 290 7.45 -13.22 -14.18
N GLY A 291 7.19 -14.17 -15.10
CA GLY A 291 7.79 -15.51 -15.11
C GLY A 291 9.21 -15.61 -15.68
N SER A 292 9.66 -14.60 -16.44
CA SER A 292 10.95 -14.61 -17.15
C SER A 292 12.16 -14.24 -16.27
N GLY A 293 11.95 -13.88 -15.01
CA GLY A 293 12.97 -13.35 -14.10
C GLY A 293 13.38 -14.32 -13.00
N SER A 294 13.37 -15.63 -13.30
CA SER A 294 13.88 -16.70 -12.44
C SER A 294 15.37 -16.90 -12.69
#